data_AF-A0AAE9NWB4-F1
#
_entry.id   AF-A0AAE9NWB4-F1
#
_cell.length_a   1.000
_cell.length_b   1.000
_cell.length_c   1.000
_cell.angle_alpha   90.00
_cell.angle_beta   90.00
_cell.angle_gamma   90.00
#
_symmetry.space_group_name_H-M   'P 1'
#
loop_
_entity.id
_entity.type
_entity.pdbx_description
1 polymer ?
#
loop_
_entity_poly.entity_id
_entity_poly.type
_entity_poly.pdbx_seq_one_letter_code
_entity_poly.pdbx_strand_id
1 'polypeptide(L)'
;MDKRDPNDKKHTGTTYRGLTEEQKAQAKAGKDIQPKNPCADYSVQDHVSDGKLDTQLISTTKKEKTADFYNRNGCKVKIDLSKIPDENIVDISDGGGGVVKQLDMPRKIRK
;
A
#
# COMPACT_ATOMS: atom_id res chain seq x y z
N MET A 1 -2.79 -32.70 7.02
CA MET A 1 -1.92 -31.54 7.28
C MET A 1 -1.58 -30.95 5.92
N ASP A 2 -2.38 -30.01 5.46
CA ASP A 2 -2.24 -29.35 4.16
C ASP A 2 -0.86 -28.67 4.05
N LYS A 3 0.00 -29.27 3.23
CA LYS A 3 1.24 -28.65 2.77
C LYS A 3 0.84 -27.58 1.75
N ARG A 4 0.63 -26.34 2.20
CA ARG A 4 0.54 -25.20 1.28
C ARG A 4 1.91 -25.03 0.63
N ASP A 5 1.94 -24.94 -0.69
CA ASP A 5 3.16 -24.70 -1.44
C ASP A 5 3.74 -23.35 -1.00
N PRO A 6 5.06 -23.22 -0.76
CA PRO A 6 5.69 -21.95 -0.38
C PRO A 6 5.61 -20.88 -1.48
N ASN A 7 5.01 -21.21 -2.63
CA ASN A 7 4.83 -20.34 -3.78
C ASN A 7 3.36 -19.91 -4.00
N ASP A 8 2.44 -20.31 -3.14
CA ASP A 8 1.04 -19.87 -3.20
C ASP A 8 0.91 -18.43 -2.70
N LYS A 9 1.09 -17.48 -3.61
CA LYS A 9 0.83 -16.07 -3.38
C LYS A 9 -0.59 -15.87 -2.83
N LYS A 10 -0.71 -15.36 -1.60
CA LYS A 10 -2.01 -15.18 -0.94
C LYS A 10 -2.74 -13.93 -1.40
N HIS A 11 -2.00 -12.84 -1.59
CA HIS A 11 -2.53 -11.54 -1.97
C HIS A 11 -2.15 -11.21 -3.40
N THR A 12 -3.10 -11.40 -4.32
CA THR A 12 -2.97 -11.07 -5.74
C THR A 12 -3.94 -9.96 -6.15
N GLY A 13 -3.68 -9.34 -7.30
CA GLY A 13 -4.56 -8.36 -7.91
C GLY A 13 -4.11 -6.91 -7.70
N THR A 14 -4.97 -5.99 -8.15
CA THR A 14 -4.63 -4.57 -8.22
C THR A 14 -5.34 -3.78 -7.12
N THR A 15 -4.59 -2.96 -6.41
CA THR A 15 -5.12 -1.94 -5.51
C THR A 15 -4.69 -0.55 -5.94
N TYR A 16 -5.31 0.46 -5.34
CA TYR A 16 -5.15 1.86 -5.69
C TYR A 16 -4.83 2.68 -4.45
N ARG A 17 -4.04 3.73 -4.65
CA ARG A 17 -3.62 4.66 -3.59
C ARG A 17 -3.51 6.07 -4.16
N GLY A 18 -4.15 7.04 -3.51
CA GLY A 18 -3.83 8.46 -3.70
C GLY A 18 -2.56 8.83 -2.91
N LEU A 19 -1.63 9.54 -3.54
CA LEU A 19 -0.34 9.89 -2.94
C LEU A 19 -0.38 11.24 -2.23
N THR A 20 0.36 11.37 -1.12
CA THR A 20 0.73 12.67 -0.56
C THR A 20 1.68 13.41 -1.52
N GLU A 21 1.92 14.71 -1.30
CA GLU A 21 2.88 15.46 -2.13
C GLU A 21 4.29 14.90 -2.05
N GLU A 22 4.73 14.49 -0.86
CA GLU A 22 6.01 13.85 -0.65
C GLU A 22 6.11 12.51 -1.38
N GLN A 23 5.09 11.66 -1.25
CA GLN A 23 5.03 10.38 -1.96
C GLN A 23 4.98 10.57 -3.49
N LYS A 24 4.33 11.63 -3.97
CA LYS A 24 4.34 12.02 -5.39
C LYS A 24 5.74 12.40 -5.85
N ALA A 25 6.52 13.10 -5.03
CA ALA A 25 7.93 13.41 -5.34
C ALA A 25 8.80 12.14 -5.37
N GLN A 26 8.61 11.22 -4.41
CA GLN A 26 9.28 9.91 -4.38
C GLN A 26 8.97 9.10 -5.65
N ALA A 27 7.68 9.01 -6.01
CA ALA A 27 7.23 8.33 -7.21
C ALA A 27 7.84 8.91 -8.49
N LYS A 28 7.87 10.25 -8.62
CA LYS A 28 8.51 10.94 -9.75
C LYS A 28 10.02 10.68 -9.82
N ALA A 29 10.68 10.55 -8.67
CA ALA A 29 12.09 10.22 -8.57
C ALA A 29 12.37 8.72 -8.81
N GLY A 30 11.34 7.88 -9.01
CA GLY A 30 11.49 6.43 -9.14
C GLY A 30 11.96 5.76 -7.86
N LYS A 31 11.71 6.38 -6.70
CA LYS A 31 11.97 5.84 -5.38
C LYS A 31 10.73 5.11 -4.87
N ASP A 32 10.95 4.19 -3.93
CA ASP A 32 9.86 3.51 -3.23
C ASP A 32 9.01 4.50 -2.45
N ILE A 33 7.71 4.24 -2.42
CA ILE A 33 6.76 5.07 -1.68
C ILE A 33 6.87 4.69 -0.22
N GLN A 34 7.36 5.62 0.60
CA GLN A 34 7.51 5.41 2.03
C GLN A 34 6.21 5.72 2.78
N PRO A 35 5.95 5.04 3.91
CA PRO A 35 4.92 5.48 4.85
C PRO A 35 5.26 6.87 5.38
N LYS A 36 4.26 7.56 5.94
CA LYS A 36 4.45 8.93 6.44
C LYS A 36 5.42 8.97 7.62
N ASN A 37 5.41 7.94 8.47
CA ASN A 37 6.36 7.79 9.56
C ASN A 37 6.83 6.33 9.65
N PRO A 38 7.96 5.97 9.01
CA PRO A 38 8.47 4.60 9.02
C PRO A 38 8.92 4.12 10.40
N CYS A 39 9.16 5.03 11.35
CA CYS A 39 9.57 4.70 12.72
C CYS A 39 8.40 4.58 13.71
N ALA A 40 7.16 4.77 13.25
CA ALA A 40 5.99 4.59 14.10
C ALA A 40 5.71 3.11 14.40
N ASP A 41 5.03 2.85 15.51
CA ASP A 41 4.68 1.50 15.96
C ASP A 41 3.19 1.42 16.36
N TYR A 42 2.32 1.90 15.47
CA TYR A 42 0.87 1.83 15.69
C TYR A 42 0.32 0.46 15.29
N SER A 43 -0.74 0.02 15.98
CA SER A 43 -1.46 -1.16 15.53
C SER A 43 -2.19 -0.90 14.22
N VAL A 44 -2.52 -1.97 13.49
CA VAL A 44 -3.34 -1.86 12.28
C VAL A 44 -4.73 -1.31 12.62
N GLN A 45 -5.29 -1.66 13.79
CA GLN A 45 -6.58 -1.11 14.23
C GLN A 45 -6.52 0.40 14.48
N ASP A 46 -5.45 0.90 15.09
CA ASP A 46 -5.28 2.35 15.34
C ASP A 46 -5.18 3.11 14.01
N HIS A 47 -4.40 2.58 13.07
CA HIS A 47 -4.26 3.15 11.72
C HIS A 47 -5.57 3.22 10.95
N VAL A 48 -6.45 2.24 11.14
CA VAL A 48 -7.78 2.19 10.49
C VAL A 48 -8.77 3.10 11.20
N SER A 49 -8.76 3.12 12.53
CA SER A 49 -9.71 3.87 13.36
C SER A 49 -9.43 5.38 13.30
N ASP A 50 -8.15 5.75 13.22
CA ASP A 50 -7.72 7.13 13.05
C ASP A 50 -6.82 7.27 11.83
N GLY A 51 -7.45 7.42 10.66
CA GLY A 51 -6.78 7.63 9.38
C GLY A 51 -6.00 8.96 9.27
N LYS A 52 -5.95 9.79 10.32
CA LYS A 52 -5.11 10.98 10.38
C LYS A 52 -3.73 10.70 10.97
N LEU A 53 -3.53 9.56 11.64
CA LEU A 53 -2.25 9.19 12.21
C LEU A 53 -1.17 9.07 11.12
N ASP A 54 0.02 9.56 11.45
CA ASP A 54 1.21 9.35 10.64
C ASP A 54 1.87 8.05 11.11
N THR A 55 1.47 6.96 10.47
CA THR A 55 1.89 5.60 10.83
C THR A 55 2.96 5.08 9.88
N GLN A 56 3.49 3.90 10.23
CA GLN A 56 4.37 3.06 9.44
C GLN A 56 3.63 2.25 8.36
N LEU A 57 2.36 2.55 8.12
CA LEU A 57 1.47 1.78 7.25
C LEU A 57 0.94 2.65 6.11
N ILE A 58 0.74 2.03 4.95
CA ILE A 58 0.19 2.66 3.74
C ILE A 58 -1.18 2.03 3.44
N SER A 59 -2.25 2.82 3.53
CA SER A 59 -3.60 2.34 3.19
C SER A 59 -3.80 2.26 1.69
N THR A 60 -4.18 1.08 1.21
CA THR A 60 -4.58 0.86 -0.19
C THR A 60 -6.04 0.44 -0.28
N THR A 61 -6.63 0.52 -1.46
CA THR A 61 -8.01 0.08 -1.67
C THR A 61 -8.17 -0.68 -2.97
N LYS A 62 -8.98 -1.74 -2.96
CA LYS A 62 -9.39 -2.47 -4.17
C LYS A 62 -10.30 -1.60 -5.07
N LYS A 63 -10.94 -0.56 -4.52
CA LYS A 63 -11.89 0.32 -5.21
C LYS A 63 -11.20 1.59 -5.72
N GLU A 64 -11.06 1.71 -7.04
CA GLU A 64 -10.43 2.88 -7.66
C GLU A 64 -11.12 4.21 -7.28
N LYS A 65 -12.46 4.23 -7.26
CA LYS A 65 -13.25 5.41 -6.85
C LYS A 65 -12.92 5.90 -5.43
N THR A 66 -12.64 4.98 -4.51
CA THR A 66 -12.24 5.33 -3.14
C THR A 66 -10.86 6.00 -3.16
N ALA A 67 -9.92 5.50 -3.97
CA ALA A 67 -8.64 6.17 -4.14
C ALA A 67 -8.78 7.56 -4.78
N ASP A 68 -9.72 7.73 -5.72
CA ASP A 68 -10.01 9.05 -6.33
C ASP A 68 -10.52 10.05 -5.30
N PHE A 69 -11.42 9.64 -4.40
CA PHE A 69 -11.90 10.50 -3.31
C PHE A 69 -10.77 11.01 -2.41
N TYR A 70 -9.76 10.17 -2.16
CA TYR A 70 -8.59 10.54 -1.35
C TYR A 70 -7.44 11.15 -2.17
N ASN A 71 -7.57 11.24 -3.50
CA ASN A 71 -6.55 11.78 -4.39
C ASN A 71 -6.53 13.32 -4.40
N ARG A 72 -6.28 13.93 -3.24
CA ARG A 72 -6.25 15.39 -3.08
C ARG A 72 -5.16 16.09 -3.90
N ASN A 73 -4.12 15.36 -4.30
CA ASN A 73 -2.93 15.92 -4.97
C ASN A 73 -2.84 15.59 -6.47
N GLY A 74 -3.93 15.04 -7.04
CA GLY A 74 -4.00 14.66 -8.45
C GLY A 74 -2.98 13.60 -8.87
N CYS A 75 -2.50 12.79 -7.93
CA CYS A 75 -1.56 11.70 -8.17
C CYS A 75 -2.03 10.42 -7.49
N LYS A 76 -2.41 9.45 -8.31
CA LYS A 76 -2.87 8.11 -7.92
C LYS A 76 -1.97 7.08 -8.57
N VAL A 77 -1.67 6.00 -7.83
CA VAL A 77 -0.91 4.86 -8.33
C VAL A 77 -1.75 3.59 -8.31
N LYS A 78 -1.48 2.72 -9.27
CA LYS A 78 -1.94 1.32 -9.27
C LYS A 78 -0.83 0.46 -8.66
N ILE A 79 -1.21 -0.41 -7.75
CA ILE A 79 -0.31 -1.27 -7.00
C ILE A 79 -0.67 -2.70 -7.33
N ASP A 80 0.32 -3.45 -7.79
CA ASP A 80 0.19 -4.87 -8.06
C ASP A 80 0.63 -5.66 -6.83
N LEU A 81 -0.34 -6.25 -6.11
CA LEU A 81 -0.09 -6.96 -4.87
C LEU A 81 0.78 -8.21 -5.08
N SER A 82 0.80 -8.78 -6.30
CA SER A 82 1.67 -9.92 -6.60
C SER A 82 3.15 -9.61 -6.38
N LYS A 83 3.53 -8.33 -6.51
CA LYS A 83 4.91 -7.83 -6.38
C LYS A 83 5.34 -7.49 -4.96
N ILE A 84 4.44 -7.51 -3.99
CA ILE A 84 4.73 -7.15 -2.59
C ILE A 84 4.66 -8.41 -1.73
N PRO A 85 5.68 -8.79 -0.95
CA PRO A 85 5.65 -10.00 -0.11
C PRO A 85 4.38 -10.09 0.75
N ASP A 86 3.79 -11.28 0.88
CA ASP A 86 2.52 -11.45 1.60
C ASP A 86 2.66 -11.06 3.08
N GLU A 87 3.84 -11.23 3.69
CA GLU A 87 4.12 -10.79 5.06
C GLU A 87 4.06 -9.26 5.26
N ASN A 88 4.14 -8.49 4.16
CA ASN A 88 4.06 -7.04 4.17
C ASN A 88 2.65 -6.53 3.86
N ILE A 89 1.69 -7.43 3.61
CA ILE A 89 0.29 -7.12 3.31
C ILE A 89 -0.58 -7.56 4.48
N VAL A 90 -1.37 -6.63 5.01
CA VAL A 90 -2.43 -6.90 5.97
C VAL A 90 -3.76 -6.62 5.29
N ASP A 91 -4.44 -7.67 4.87
CA ASP A 91 -5.78 -7.53 4.30
C ASP A 91 -6.81 -7.31 5.41
N ILE A 92 -7.46 -6.14 5.39
CA ILE A 92 -8.51 -5.76 6.34
C ILE A 92 -9.89 -5.78 5.67
N SER A 93 -10.04 -6.53 4.57
CA SER A 93 -11.24 -6.49 3.73
C SER A 93 -12.49 -7.14 4.32
N ASP A 94 -12.44 -7.68 5.55
CA ASP A 94 -13.63 -7.88 6.39
C ASP A 94 -14.34 -6.54 6.75
N GLY A 95 -13.66 -5.40 6.52
CA GLY A 95 -14.20 -4.03 6.56
C GLY A 95 -13.94 -3.20 5.28
N GLY A 96 -13.60 -3.83 4.14
CA GLY A 96 -13.57 -3.17 2.82
C GLY A 96 -12.28 -2.47 2.35
N GLY A 97 -11.11 -2.70 2.98
CA GLY A 97 -9.82 -2.13 2.55
C GLY A 97 -8.62 -3.08 2.76
N GLY A 98 -7.40 -2.68 2.34
CA GLY A 98 -6.17 -3.44 2.58
C GLY A 98 -5.01 -2.52 2.97
N VAL A 99 -4.20 -2.91 3.93
CA VAL A 99 -3.07 -2.13 4.45
C VAL A 99 -1.77 -2.79 4.02
N VAL A 100 -0.79 -2.01 3.59
CA VAL A 100 0.55 -2.53 3.25
C VAL A 100 1.59 -1.77 4.06
N LYS A 101 2.62 -2.47 4.55
CA LYS A 101 3.74 -1.85 5.30
C LYS A 101 4.66 -1.02 4.40
N GLN A 102 4.81 -1.42 3.14
CA GLN A 102 5.69 -0.75 2.18
C GLN A 102 5.22 -1.04 0.74
N LEU A 103 5.35 -0.06 -0.15
CA LEU A 103 5.07 -0.20 -1.58
C LEU A 103 6.38 -0.10 -2.37
N ASP A 104 6.87 -1.23 -2.84
CA ASP A 104 7.96 -1.28 -3.81
C ASP A 104 7.46 -0.75 -5.16
N MET A 105 8.15 0.27 -5.68
CA MET A 105 7.87 0.76 -7.03
C MET A 105 8.62 -0.11 -8.05
N PRO A 106 8.06 -0.37 -9.25
CA PRO A 106 8.81 -1.04 -10.29
C PRO A 106 10.03 -0.19 -10.65
N ARG A 107 11.23 -0.69 -10.32
CA ARG A 107 12.51 -0.07 -10.70
C ARG A 107 12.50 0.10 -12.22
N LYS A 108 12.58 1.35 -12.71
CA LYS A 108 12.80 1.63 -14.14
C LYS A 108 13.98 0.76 -14.60
N ILE A 109 13.73 -0.09 -15.60
CA ILE A 109 14.79 -0.76 -16.35
C ILE A 109 15.68 0.37 -16.88
N ARG A 110 16.91 0.46 -16.36
CA ARG A 110 17.94 1.35 -16.90
C ARG A 110 18.17 0.91 -18.34
N LYS A 111 17.94 1.83 -19.28
CA LYS A 111 18.23 1.64 -20.69
C LYS A 111 19.74 1.79 -20.92
#